data_AF-A0A956P7T5-F1
#
_entry.id   AF-A0A956P7T5-F1
#
_cell.length_a   1.000
_cell.length_b   1.000
_cell.length_c   1.000
_cell.angle_alpha   90.00
_cell.angle_beta   90.00
_cell.angle_gamma   90.00
#
_symmetry.space_group_name_H-M   'P 1'
#
loop_
_entity.id
_entity.type
_entity.pdbx_description
1 polymer ?
#
loop_
_entity_poly.entity_id
_entity_poly.type
_entity_poly.pdbx_seq_one_letter_code
_entity_poly.pdbx_strand_id
1 'polypeptide(L)'
;MGEVDDAIEIAKRWLGEAHSAAALTGAGVSAESGVPTFRGPEGLWREFRPEELATPGAFARDPRLVWEWYEWRRGLIAELQPNPAHLGLALLERRLDRFTVITQNIDGL
;
A
#
# COMPACT_ATOMS: atom_id res chain seq x y z
N MET A 1 12.13 10.33 20.04
CA MET A 1 12.81 9.03 19.93
C MET A 1 12.22 8.01 20.90
N GLY A 2 12.13 8.30 22.21
CA GLY A 2 11.61 7.35 23.21
C GLY A 2 10.20 6.75 22.97
N GLU A 3 9.20 7.54 22.61
CA GLU A 3 7.81 7.04 22.50
C GLU A 3 7.59 6.05 21.33
N VAL A 4 8.33 6.22 20.23
CA VAL A 4 8.30 5.29 19.09
C VAL A 4 9.05 4.00 19.41
N ASP A 5 10.19 4.11 20.09
CA ASP A 5 10.97 2.95 20.51
C ASP A 5 10.16 2.09 21.51
N ASP A 6 9.43 2.73 22.43
CA ASP A 6 8.52 2.05 23.37
C ASP A 6 7.39 1.31 22.64
N ALA A 7 6.78 1.93 21.63
CA ALA A 7 5.74 1.29 20.82
C ALA A 7 6.27 0.07 20.04
N ILE A 8 7.51 0.14 19.54
CA ILE A 8 8.16 -0.98 18.84
C ILE A 8 8.40 -2.14 19.79
N GLU A 9 8.88 -1.88 21.01
CA GLU A 9 9.10 -2.94 22.00
C GLU A 9 7.79 -3.62 22.45
N ILE A 10 6.72 -2.84 22.60
CA ILE A 10 5.38 -3.38 22.88
C ILE A 10 4.90 -4.27 21.72
N ALA A 11 5.03 -3.80 20.47
CA ALA A 11 4.63 -4.55 19.29
C ALA A 11 5.42 -5.87 19.15
N LYS A 12 6.74 -5.84 19.41
CA LYS A 12 7.58 -7.05 19.42
C LYS A 12 7.08 -8.08 20.42
N ARG A 13 6.76 -7.64 21.64
CA ARG A 13 6.23 -8.54 22.68
C ARG A 13 4.91 -9.17 22.24
N TRP A 14 3.95 -8.35 21.77
CA TRP A 14 2.65 -8.85 21.33
C TRP A 14 2.78 -9.84 20.17
N LEU A 15 3.62 -9.54 19.18
CA LEU A 15 3.87 -10.42 18.05
C LEU A 15 4.63 -11.70 18.45
N GLY A 16 5.44 -11.65 19.51
CA GLY A 16 6.14 -12.82 20.04
C GLY A 16 5.22 -13.82 20.77
N GLU A 17 4.11 -13.34 21.33
CA GLU A 17 3.13 -14.13 22.08
C GLU A 17 1.89 -14.52 21.23
N ALA A 18 1.69 -13.88 20.07
CA ALA A 18 0.52 -14.10 19.23
C ALA A 18 0.58 -15.39 18.40
N HIS A 19 -0.53 -16.12 18.34
CA HIS A 19 -0.74 -17.20 17.36
C HIS A 19 -1.36 -16.70 16.05
N SER A 20 -2.07 -15.57 16.10
CA SER A 20 -2.77 -14.99 14.96
C SER A 20 -2.65 -13.48 14.97
N ALA A 21 -2.32 -12.88 13.82
CA ALA A 21 -2.30 -11.43 13.66
C ALA A 21 -2.77 -11.00 12.26
N ALA A 22 -3.19 -9.74 12.14
CA ALA A 22 -3.53 -9.13 10.86
C ALA A 22 -2.87 -7.74 10.74
N ALA A 23 -2.40 -7.42 9.54
CA ALA A 23 -1.87 -6.10 9.21
C ALA A 23 -2.81 -5.40 8.22
N LEU A 24 -3.33 -4.23 8.59
CA LEU A 24 -4.08 -3.38 7.68
C LEU A 24 -3.13 -2.38 7.04
N THR A 25 -3.00 -2.43 5.72
CA THR A 25 -2.06 -1.59 4.98
C THR A 25 -2.76 -0.65 4.00
N GLY A 26 -2.08 0.45 3.68
CA GLY A 26 -2.50 1.42 2.66
C GLY A 26 -1.26 2.06 2.04
N ALA A 27 -1.46 3.11 1.23
CA ALA A 27 -0.40 3.64 0.34
C ALA A 27 0.92 4.02 1.04
N GLY A 28 0.89 4.34 2.34
CA GLY A 28 2.10 4.63 3.11
C GLY A 28 3.11 3.49 3.14
N VAL A 29 2.67 2.22 3.13
CA VAL A 29 3.58 1.06 3.10
C VAL A 29 4.40 1.01 1.80
N SER A 30 3.85 1.54 0.71
CA SER A 30 4.45 1.52 -0.63
C SER A 30 5.19 2.80 -0.99
N ALA A 31 5.07 3.86 -0.18
CA ALA A 31 5.69 5.15 -0.46
C ALA A 31 7.22 5.05 -0.55
N GLU A 32 7.84 4.25 0.33
CA GLU A 32 9.30 4.01 0.32
C GLU A 32 9.75 3.11 -0.84
N SER A 33 8.81 2.42 -1.52
CA SER A 33 9.07 1.71 -2.77
C SER A 33 9.01 2.62 -4.00
N GLY A 34 8.70 3.92 -3.82
CA GLY A 34 8.55 4.89 -4.91
C GLY A 34 7.16 4.88 -5.55
N VAL A 35 6.18 4.17 -4.99
CA VAL A 35 4.79 4.23 -5.48
C VAL A 35 4.24 5.63 -5.21
N PRO A 36 3.78 6.37 -6.23
CA PRO A 36 3.17 7.67 -6.03
C PRO A 36 1.94 7.53 -5.14
N THR A 37 1.95 8.23 -4.02
CA THR A 37 0.78 8.23 -3.14
C THR A 37 -0.34 9.03 -3.79
N PHE A 38 -1.56 8.70 -3.42
CA PHE A 38 -2.72 9.45 -3.87
C PHE A 38 -2.82 10.83 -3.19
N ARG A 39 -2.45 10.91 -1.91
CA ARG A 39 -2.48 12.12 -1.07
C ARG A 39 -1.05 12.52 -0.69
N GLY A 40 -0.80 13.82 -0.49
CA GLY A 40 0.49 14.34 -0.02
C GLY A 40 1.16 15.33 -0.98
N PRO A 41 2.36 15.84 -0.66
CA PRO A 41 3.14 16.80 -1.45
C PRO A 41 3.46 16.38 -2.88
N GLU A 42 3.48 15.09 -3.17
CA GLU A 42 3.76 14.51 -4.49
C GLU A 42 2.53 13.74 -5.04
N GLY A 43 1.34 14.01 -4.50
CA GLY A 43 0.18 13.13 -4.70
C GLY A 43 -0.48 13.26 -6.08
N LEU A 44 -0.81 12.12 -6.70
CA LEU A 44 -1.45 12.05 -8.02
C LEU A 44 -2.77 12.83 -8.13
N TRP A 45 -3.49 13.01 -7.02
CA TRP A 45 -4.76 13.76 -7.00
C TRP A 45 -4.61 15.27 -7.16
N ARG A 46 -3.39 15.81 -7.20
CA ARG A 46 -3.19 17.23 -7.53
C ARG A 46 -3.28 17.51 -9.03
N GLU A 47 -2.86 16.56 -9.84
CA GLU A 47 -2.86 16.72 -11.30
C GLU A 47 -4.14 16.16 -11.93
N PHE A 48 -4.78 15.18 -11.29
CA PHE A 48 -5.94 14.49 -11.83
C PHE A 48 -7.04 14.32 -10.78
N ARG A 49 -8.31 14.45 -11.18
CA ARG A 49 -9.43 14.32 -10.25
C ARG A 49 -9.90 12.86 -10.14
N PRO A 50 -9.96 12.27 -8.93
CA PRO A 50 -10.42 10.89 -8.73
C PRO A 50 -11.77 10.59 -9.35
N GLU A 51 -12.69 11.55 -9.27
CA GLU A 51 -14.06 11.40 -9.71
C GLU A 51 -14.16 11.24 -11.23
N GLU A 52 -13.14 11.73 -11.96
CA GLU A 52 -13.06 11.70 -13.41
C GLU A 52 -12.43 10.41 -13.96
N LEU A 53 -11.82 9.58 -13.10
CA LEU A 53 -10.99 8.44 -13.53
C LEU A 53 -11.33 7.11 -12.83
N ALA A 54 -11.74 7.14 -11.57
CA ALA A 54 -11.89 5.94 -10.74
C ALA A 54 -13.35 5.73 -10.28
N THR A 55 -14.32 5.99 -11.15
CA THR A 55 -15.75 5.74 -10.88
C THR A 55 -16.40 4.97 -12.02
N PRO A 56 -17.47 4.18 -11.76
CA PRO A 56 -18.23 3.53 -12.84
C PRO A 56 -18.76 4.51 -13.89
N GLY A 57 -19.19 5.71 -13.45
CA GLY A 57 -19.67 6.77 -14.35
C GLY A 57 -18.58 7.39 -15.22
N ALA A 58 -17.35 7.52 -14.70
CA ALA A 58 -16.19 7.94 -15.49
C ALA A 58 -15.87 6.92 -16.58
N PHE A 59 -15.80 5.64 -16.20
CA PHE A 59 -15.53 4.56 -17.16
C PHE A 59 -16.62 4.44 -18.23
N ALA A 60 -17.90 4.59 -17.86
CA ALA A 60 -19.00 4.57 -18.81
C ALA A 60 -18.97 5.77 -19.79
N ARG A 61 -18.48 6.92 -19.35
CA ARG A 61 -18.39 8.15 -20.16
C ARG A 61 -17.21 8.11 -21.14
N ASP A 62 -16.03 7.73 -20.68
CA ASP A 62 -14.82 7.61 -21.51
C ASP A 62 -13.93 6.46 -21.01
N PRO A 63 -14.19 5.22 -21.48
CA PRO A 63 -13.40 4.06 -21.04
C PRO A 63 -11.96 4.11 -21.55
N ARG A 64 -11.70 4.82 -22.67
CA ARG A 64 -10.36 4.93 -23.24
C ARG A 64 -9.46 5.78 -22.34
N LEU A 65 -9.94 6.95 -21.93
CA LEU A 65 -9.22 7.81 -20.98
C LEU A 65 -8.90 7.07 -19.68
N VAL A 66 -9.88 6.35 -19.12
CA VAL A 66 -9.67 5.58 -17.89
C VAL A 66 -8.63 4.48 -18.09
N TRP A 67 -8.67 3.75 -19.21
CA TRP A 67 -7.67 2.73 -19.51
C TRP A 67 -6.28 3.32 -19.73
N GLU A 68 -6.15 4.40 -20.50
CA GLU A 68 -4.87 5.10 -20.71
C GLU A 68 -4.25 5.54 -19.38
N TRP A 69 -5.08 6.05 -18.46
CA TRP A 69 -4.66 6.41 -17.10
C TRP A 69 -4.15 5.20 -16.29
N TYR A 70 -4.92 4.11 -16.24
CA TYR A 70 -4.49 2.92 -15.51
C TYR A 70 -3.27 2.25 -16.14
N GLU A 71 -3.13 2.28 -17.47
CA GLU A 71 -1.95 1.73 -18.15
C GLU A 71 -0.69 2.55 -17.82
N TRP A 72 -0.79 3.88 -17.85
CA TRP A 72 0.31 4.74 -17.38
C TRP A 72 0.71 4.43 -15.93
N ARG A 73 -0.28 4.26 -15.03
CA ARG A 73 -0.02 3.87 -13.63
C ARG A 73 0.64 2.50 -13.52
N ARG A 74 0.22 1.52 -14.32
CA ARG A 74 0.86 0.19 -14.37
C ARG A 74 2.32 0.32 -14.79
N GLY A 75 2.62 1.16 -15.78
CA GLY A 75 4.00 1.44 -16.21
C GLY A 75 4.86 2.02 -15.09
N LEU A 76 4.34 2.96 -14.30
CA LEU A 76 5.07 3.56 -13.17
C LEU A 76 5.44 2.56 -12.08
N ILE A 77 4.57 1.57 -11.81
CA ILE A 77 4.78 0.62 -10.72
C ILE A 77 5.48 -0.67 -11.16
N ALA A 78 5.56 -0.95 -12.48
CA ALA A 78 6.02 -2.23 -13.01
C ALA A 78 7.46 -2.60 -12.59
N GLU A 79 8.33 -1.62 -12.40
CA GLU A 79 9.73 -1.84 -12.04
C GLU A 79 9.99 -1.72 -10.52
N LEU A 80 8.98 -1.26 -9.76
CA LEU A 80 9.14 -1.02 -8.32
C LEU A 80 9.25 -2.35 -7.56
N GLN A 81 10.02 -2.33 -6.47
CA GLN A 81 10.31 -3.52 -5.68
C GLN A 81 9.79 -3.38 -4.24
N PRO A 82 9.47 -4.50 -3.58
CA PRO A 82 9.09 -4.50 -2.18
C PRO A 82 10.19 -3.87 -1.30
N ASN A 83 9.80 -2.96 -0.43
CA ASN A 83 10.71 -2.33 0.54
C ASN A 83 10.76 -3.15 1.87
N PRO A 84 11.59 -2.76 2.86
CA PRO A 84 11.71 -3.48 4.12
C PRO A 84 10.39 -3.69 4.88
N ALA A 85 9.39 -2.81 4.74
CA ALA A 85 8.09 -3.00 5.37
C ALA A 85 7.35 -4.22 4.77
N HIS A 86 7.32 -4.35 3.44
CA HIS A 86 6.74 -5.52 2.76
C HIS A 86 7.46 -6.81 3.16
N LEU A 87 8.80 -6.76 3.15
CA LEU A 87 9.62 -7.91 3.55
C LEU A 87 9.38 -8.28 5.02
N GLY A 88 9.18 -7.30 5.90
CA GLY A 88 8.80 -7.52 7.29
C GLY A 88 7.46 -8.23 7.45
N LEU A 89 6.44 -7.84 6.66
CA LEU A 89 5.14 -8.51 6.65
C LEU A 89 5.26 -9.96 6.15
N ALA A 90 6.03 -10.20 5.08
CA ALA A 90 6.30 -11.55 4.57
C ALA A 90 7.07 -12.42 5.58
N LEU A 91 7.94 -11.82 6.40
CA LEU A 91 8.61 -12.54 7.49
C LEU A 91 7.65 -12.90 8.63
N LEU A 92 6.70 -12.03 8.97
CA LEU A 92 5.68 -12.32 9.97
C LEU A 92 4.78 -13.47 9.52
N GLU A 93 4.41 -13.52 8.24
CA GLU A 93 3.65 -14.64 7.65
C GLU A 93 4.35 -15.99 7.85
N ARG A 94 5.68 -16.02 7.72
CA ARG A 94 6.47 -17.25 7.91
C ARG A 94 6.62 -17.65 9.38
N ARG A 95 6.40 -16.73 10.31
CA ARG A 95 6.69 -16.92 11.75
C ARG A 95 5.45 -17.21 12.58
N LEU A 96 4.29 -16.70 12.19
CA LEU A 96 3.03 -16.87 12.92
C LEU A 96 2.21 -18.01 12.31
N ASP A 97 1.48 -18.75 13.15
CA ASP A 97 0.59 -19.83 12.69
C ASP A 97 -0.49 -19.30 11.74
N ARG A 98 -0.95 -18.07 11.98
CA ARG A 98 -1.89 -17.36 11.10
C ARG A 98 -1.51 -15.88 10.99
N PHE A 99 -1.27 -15.44 9.76
CA PHE A 99 -1.08 -14.03 9.46
C PHE A 99 -1.94 -13.63 8.26
N THR A 100 -2.46 -12.41 8.26
CA THR A 100 -3.25 -11.90 7.13
C THR A 100 -2.90 -10.45 6.86
N VAL A 101 -2.52 -10.16 5.61
CA VAL A 101 -2.39 -8.79 5.13
C VAL A 101 -3.71 -8.38 4.47
N ILE A 102 -4.31 -7.32 5.01
CA ILE A 102 -5.53 -6.71 4.45
C ILE A 102 -5.09 -5.37 3.87
N THR A 103 -4.98 -5.29 2.54
CA THR A 103 -4.46 -4.10 1.87
C THR A 103 -5.53 -3.34 1.11
N GLN A 104 -5.40 -2.01 1.12
CA GLN A 104 -6.12 -1.11 0.22
C GLN A 104 -5.34 -0.84 -1.08
N ASN A 105 -4.09 -1.31 -1.16
CA ASN A 105 -3.23 -1.06 -2.30
C ASN A 105 -3.60 -1.96 -3.48
N ILE A 106 -3.31 -1.46 -4.67
CA ILE A 106 -3.49 -2.16 -5.95
C ILE A 106 -2.18 -2.15 -6.75
N ASP A 107 -1.04 -2.04 -6.06
CA ASP A 107 0.30 -1.95 -6.64
C ASP A 107 0.97 -3.32 -6.83
N GLY A 108 0.58 -4.33 -6.06
CA GLY A 108 1.07 -5.70 -6.20
C GLY A 108 2.45 -5.96 -5.61
N LEU A 109 2.90 -5.10 -4.68
CA LEU A 109 4.14 -5.24 -3.91
C LEU A 109 4.02 -6.20 -2.72
#